data_AF-A0A8H7FFQ1-F1
#
_entry.id   AF-A0A8H7FFQ1-F1
#
_cell.length_a   1.000
_cell.length_b   1.000
_cell.length_c   1.000
_cell.angle_alpha   90.00
_cell.angle_beta   90.00
_cell.angle_gamma   90.00
#
_symmetry.space_group_name_H-M   'P 1'
#
loop_
_entity.id
_entity.type
_entity.pdbx_description
1 polymer ?
#
loop_
_entity_poly.entity_id
_entity_poly.type
_entity_poly.pdbx_seq_one_letter_code
_entity_poly.pdbx_strand_id
1 'polypeptide(L)'
;MPGDENAPLQNPASPSMGDKRKPSALEWCPRKKPSGTDPLVHYGRHFGRTVHTLCTVSAILSNGLLRLHDESDKADEEYPPEDRRCFAVFNSLIDMIPDLKRRLSEAGGSTGVLQLGTLIQKGIACARSDNTRGLKGAILDWIVPQGEVISPPLYRNIKHDRGFHHERTGFLLCPAEYDWSQEDVKEKLRSGELAFSGDIWPNFVYQGHHCDPSDVWAGLFRSALLITAYKFIFTSPSSVEKETKATRSGNARIHGMTEVTLPSIAYIATQVDISNLRLCLSFSENCS
;
A
#
# COMPACT_ATOMS: atom_id res chain seq x y z
N MET A 1 84.22 14.58 -26.30
CA MET A 1 84.75 15.90 -25.92
C MET A 1 84.04 16.94 -26.75
N PRO A 2 83.62 18.09 -26.21
CA PRO A 2 83.27 18.47 -24.83
C PRO A 2 81.85 19.10 -24.81
N GLY A 3 81.25 19.57 -23.71
CA GLY A 3 81.77 19.84 -22.39
C GLY A 3 80.64 20.14 -21.40
N ASP A 4 81.02 20.04 -20.13
CA ASP A 4 80.32 20.54 -18.95
C ASP A 4 80.00 22.03 -19.04
N GLU A 5 78.84 22.43 -18.50
CA GLU A 5 78.70 23.71 -17.81
C GLU A 5 77.57 23.67 -16.75
N ASN A 6 77.98 23.79 -15.48
CA ASN A 6 77.34 24.46 -14.34
C ASN A 6 75.85 24.25 -13.96
N ALA A 7 75.64 23.75 -12.73
CA ALA A 7 74.43 23.92 -11.89
C ALA A 7 74.29 25.38 -11.35
N PRO A 8 73.25 25.83 -10.58
CA PRO A 8 72.08 25.13 -10.00
C PRO A 8 70.70 25.88 -10.00
N LEU A 9 69.63 25.14 -9.62
CA LEU A 9 68.38 25.52 -8.90
C LEU A 9 67.51 26.74 -9.32
N GLN A 10 66.28 26.49 -9.82
CA GLN A 10 64.98 26.76 -9.14
C GLN A 10 63.72 26.54 -10.04
N ASN A 11 62.89 25.57 -9.61
CA ASN A 11 61.45 25.27 -9.81
C ASN A 11 60.74 25.45 -11.17
N PRO A 12 59.94 24.43 -11.55
CA PRO A 12 58.49 24.66 -11.53
C PRO A 12 57.65 23.53 -10.91
N ALA A 13 56.55 23.98 -10.31
CA ALA A 13 55.24 23.34 -10.21
C ALA A 13 55.13 21.91 -9.61
N SER A 14 54.53 21.88 -8.42
CA SER A 14 53.80 20.76 -7.82
C SER A 14 53.06 19.86 -8.82
N PRO A 15 53.22 18.53 -8.76
CA PRO A 15 52.33 17.60 -9.42
C PRO A 15 50.94 17.62 -8.77
N SER A 16 49.96 17.86 -9.63
CA SER A 16 48.52 17.80 -9.42
C SER A 16 48.08 16.61 -8.57
N MET A 17 47.04 16.88 -7.78
CA MET A 17 46.29 15.97 -6.91
C MET A 17 46.20 14.53 -7.41
N GLY A 18 46.49 13.63 -6.47
CA GLY A 18 46.38 12.20 -6.59
C GLY A 18 45.07 11.75 -7.23
N ASP A 19 45.26 10.88 -8.21
CA ASP A 19 44.25 10.10 -8.90
C ASP A 19 43.40 9.34 -7.86
N LYS A 20 42.21 9.87 -7.55
CA LYS A 20 41.26 9.18 -6.67
C LYS A 20 40.70 8.00 -7.45
N ARG A 21 41.20 6.80 -7.12
CA ARG A 21 40.61 5.50 -7.52
C ARG A 21 39.08 5.59 -7.45
N LYS A 22 38.42 5.45 -8.60
CA LYS A 22 36.97 5.29 -8.66
C LYS A 22 36.60 4.02 -7.89
N PRO A 23 35.68 4.08 -6.91
CA PRO A 23 35.25 2.87 -6.22
C PRO A 23 34.61 1.90 -7.22
N SER A 24 34.92 0.62 -7.04
CA SER A 24 34.41 -0.48 -7.86
C SER A 24 32.88 -0.46 -7.88
N ALA A 25 32.27 -0.75 -9.03
CA ALA A 25 30.80 -0.88 -9.18
C ALA A 25 30.18 -1.99 -8.30
N LEU A 26 31.00 -2.74 -7.57
CA LEU A 26 30.62 -3.77 -6.60
C LEU A 26 30.70 -3.34 -5.14
N GLU A 27 31.25 -2.15 -4.85
CA GLU A 27 31.25 -1.60 -3.49
C GLU A 27 29.91 -0.94 -3.21
N TRP A 28 29.04 -1.68 -2.52
CA TRP A 28 27.80 -1.14 -1.98
C TRP A 28 28.14 -0.04 -0.98
N CYS A 29 27.75 1.19 -1.29
CA CYS A 29 27.83 2.30 -0.33
C CYS A 29 27.21 1.90 1.02
N PRO A 30 27.83 2.25 2.15
CA PRO A 30 27.26 2.00 3.46
C PRO A 30 25.81 2.49 3.54
N ARG A 31 24.91 1.61 4.02
CA ARG A 31 23.49 1.92 4.24
C ARG A 31 23.37 3.28 4.94
N LYS A 32 22.65 4.24 4.34
CA LYS A 32 22.10 5.36 5.11
C LYS A 32 21.25 4.76 6.24
N LYS A 33 21.59 5.09 7.49
CA LYS A 33 20.79 4.71 8.66
C LYS A 33 19.33 5.15 8.41
N PRO A 34 18.32 4.32 8.71
CA PRO A 34 16.93 4.73 8.58
C PRO A 34 16.73 6.02 9.39
N SER A 35 16.04 7.01 8.80
CA SER A 35 15.65 8.23 9.52
C SER A 35 14.89 7.86 10.79
N GLY A 36 15.11 8.61 11.89
CA GLY A 36 14.63 8.34 13.25
C GLY A 36 13.12 8.34 13.47
N THR A 37 12.39 7.49 12.77
CA THR A 37 10.97 7.21 13.02
C THR A 37 10.84 5.97 13.91
N ASP A 38 9.93 6.04 14.88
CA ASP A 38 9.69 4.95 15.83
C ASP A 38 9.37 3.62 15.10
N PRO A 39 9.96 2.48 15.50
CA PRO A 39 9.68 1.18 14.89
C PRO A 39 8.19 0.82 14.82
N LEU A 40 7.35 1.27 15.76
CA LEU A 40 5.90 1.05 15.75
C LEU A 40 5.23 1.66 14.53
N VAL A 41 5.75 2.77 14.01
CA VAL A 41 5.28 3.35 12.75
C VAL A 41 5.58 2.39 11.61
N HIS A 42 6.76 1.77 11.58
CA HIS A 42 7.11 0.80 10.55
C HIS A 42 6.24 -0.47 10.61
N TYR A 43 6.02 -1.02 11.80
CA TYR A 43 5.12 -2.16 11.97
C TYR A 43 3.67 -1.82 11.61
N GLY A 44 3.18 -0.64 12.00
CA GLY A 44 1.85 -0.16 11.61
C GLY A 44 1.68 -0.09 10.10
N ARG A 45 2.73 0.26 9.35
CA ARG A 45 2.69 0.22 7.87
C ARG A 45 2.47 -1.19 7.32
N HIS A 46 3.01 -2.22 7.96
CA HIS A 46 2.83 -3.60 7.53
C HIS A 46 1.48 -4.13 7.95
N PHE A 47 1.15 -3.99 9.23
CA PHE A 47 -0.13 -4.38 9.81
C PHE A 47 -1.32 -3.84 9.02
N GLY A 48 -1.28 -2.55 8.67
CA GLY A 48 -2.33 -1.91 7.88
C GLY A 48 -2.50 -2.48 6.48
N ARG A 49 -1.47 -3.13 5.91
CA ARG A 49 -1.52 -3.74 4.58
C ARG A 49 -1.90 -5.22 4.61
N THR A 50 -1.68 -5.92 5.71
CA THR A 50 -1.78 -7.40 5.75
C THR A 50 -2.75 -7.95 6.77
N VAL A 51 -3.25 -7.12 7.69
CA VAL A 51 -4.17 -7.53 8.76
C VAL A 51 -5.43 -6.67 8.77
N HIS A 52 -5.32 -5.36 9.06
CA HIS A 52 -6.48 -4.50 9.17
C HIS A 52 -6.15 -3.03 8.84
N THR A 53 -6.72 -2.53 7.73
CA THR A 53 -6.43 -1.17 7.24
C THR A 53 -7.31 -0.09 7.88
N LEU A 54 -8.59 -0.39 8.10
CA LEU A 54 -9.60 0.57 8.54
C LEU A 54 -10.01 0.34 10.00
N CYS A 55 -9.04 0.34 10.91
CA CYS A 55 -9.30 0.16 12.33
C CYS A 55 -8.85 1.35 13.16
N THR A 56 -9.49 1.49 14.32
CA THR A 56 -9.04 2.34 15.43
C THR A 56 -8.10 1.54 16.31
N VAL A 57 -6.79 1.66 16.11
CA VAL A 57 -5.79 0.84 16.81
C VAL A 57 -5.89 1.00 18.33
N SER A 58 -6.13 2.21 18.82
CA SER A 58 -6.28 2.44 20.27
C SER A 58 -7.45 1.67 20.88
N ALA A 59 -8.56 1.52 20.14
CA ALA A 59 -9.70 0.71 20.59
C ALA A 59 -9.35 -0.78 20.61
N ILE A 60 -8.65 -1.27 19.58
CA ILE A 60 -8.16 -2.66 19.53
C ILE A 60 -7.23 -2.95 20.71
N LEU A 61 -6.29 -2.05 21.00
CA LEU A 61 -5.35 -2.22 22.11
C LEU A 61 -6.06 -2.20 23.47
N SER A 62 -6.94 -1.22 23.71
CA SER A 62 -7.68 -1.12 24.97
C SER A 62 -8.59 -2.33 25.19
N ASN A 63 -9.37 -2.74 24.19
CA ASN A 63 -10.29 -3.87 24.31
C ASN A 63 -9.52 -5.19 24.44
N GLY A 64 -8.42 -5.36 23.71
CA GLY A 64 -7.56 -6.53 23.83
C GLY A 64 -6.91 -6.65 25.20
N LEU A 65 -6.46 -5.53 25.79
CA LEU A 65 -5.95 -5.51 27.16
C LEU A 65 -7.06 -5.81 28.18
N LEU A 66 -8.25 -5.21 28.05
CA LEU A 66 -9.37 -5.51 28.94
C LEU A 66 -9.69 -7.01 28.92
N ARG A 67 -9.69 -7.63 27.74
CA ARG A 67 -9.93 -9.07 27.60
C ARG A 67 -8.81 -9.93 28.19
N LEU A 68 -7.55 -9.48 28.14
CA LEU A 68 -6.43 -10.20 28.80
C LEU A 68 -6.47 -10.12 30.33
N HIS A 69 -7.13 -9.11 30.90
CA HIS A 69 -7.32 -8.96 32.36
C HIS A 69 -8.68 -9.50 32.82
N ASP A 70 -9.49 -10.02 31.90
CA ASP A 70 -10.75 -10.69 32.24
C ASP A 70 -10.41 -12.06 32.81
N GLU A 71 -10.42 -12.18 34.14
CA GLU A 71 -10.17 -13.42 34.89
C GLU A 71 -11.39 -14.38 34.83
N SER A 72 -12.39 -14.10 34.01
CA SER A 72 -13.48 -15.05 33.81
C SER A 72 -13.01 -16.20 32.91
N ASP A 73 -13.29 -17.44 33.32
CA ASP A 73 -13.03 -18.67 32.54
C ASP A 73 -13.98 -18.82 31.33
N LYS A 74 -14.41 -17.70 30.74
CA LYS A 74 -15.32 -17.69 29.59
C LYS A 74 -14.61 -18.23 28.37
N ALA A 75 -15.26 -19.17 27.68
CA ALA A 75 -14.78 -19.64 26.38
C ALA A 75 -14.81 -18.50 25.35
N ASP A 76 -13.97 -18.56 24.30
CA ASP A 76 -13.93 -17.52 23.26
C ASP A 76 -15.31 -17.35 22.61
N GLU A 77 -16.03 -18.45 22.39
CA GLU A 77 -17.34 -18.54 21.77
C GLU A 77 -18.45 -17.79 22.53
N GLU A 78 -18.24 -17.53 23.83
CA GLU A 78 -19.19 -16.76 24.65
C GLU A 78 -19.10 -15.26 24.36
N TYR A 79 -18.02 -14.79 23.74
CA TYR A 79 -17.89 -13.40 23.33
C TYR A 79 -18.64 -13.13 22.02
N PRO A 80 -19.25 -11.93 21.88
CA PRO A 80 -19.85 -11.49 20.63
C PRO A 80 -18.90 -11.69 19.43
N PRO A 81 -19.40 -12.06 18.23
CA PRO A 81 -18.56 -12.27 17.06
C PRO A 81 -17.63 -11.09 16.73
N GLU A 82 -18.10 -9.86 16.97
CA GLU A 82 -17.30 -8.65 16.76
C GLU A 82 -16.13 -8.54 17.75
N ASP A 83 -16.36 -8.86 19.02
CA ASP A 83 -15.32 -8.83 20.06
C ASP A 83 -14.25 -9.90 19.80
N ARG A 84 -14.67 -11.10 19.38
CA ARG A 84 -13.75 -12.15 18.94
C ARG A 84 -12.89 -11.70 17.77
N ARG A 85 -13.49 -11.06 16.76
CA ARG A 85 -12.76 -10.50 15.61
C ARG A 85 -11.78 -9.43 16.04
N CYS A 86 -12.19 -8.49 16.89
CA CYS A 86 -11.31 -7.45 17.42
C CYS A 86 -10.14 -8.04 18.22
N PHE A 87 -10.38 -9.08 19.01
CA PHE A 87 -9.35 -9.77 19.76
C PHE A 87 -8.37 -10.55 18.87
N ALA A 88 -8.84 -11.21 17.81
CA ALA A 88 -7.97 -11.84 16.81
C ALA A 88 -7.05 -10.81 16.13
N VAL A 89 -7.57 -9.63 15.83
CA VAL A 89 -6.78 -8.51 15.29
C VAL A 89 -5.76 -7.99 16.32
N PHE A 90 -6.14 -7.90 17.60
CA PHE A 90 -5.22 -7.59 18.68
C PHE A 90 -4.08 -8.62 18.80
N ASN A 91 -4.39 -9.92 18.79
CA ASN A 91 -3.37 -10.97 18.82
C ASN A 91 -2.43 -10.88 17.62
N SER A 92 -2.95 -10.57 16.44
CA SER A 92 -2.13 -10.33 15.24
C SER A 92 -1.16 -9.15 15.42
N LEU A 93 -1.55 -8.08 16.13
CA LEU A 93 -0.63 -6.98 16.48
C LEU A 93 0.48 -7.45 17.42
N ILE A 94 0.11 -8.20 18.46
CA ILE A 94 1.05 -8.72 19.45
C ILE A 94 2.10 -9.62 18.79
N ASP A 95 1.67 -10.53 17.92
CA ASP A 95 2.55 -11.50 17.27
C ASP A 95 3.46 -10.82 16.23
N MET A 96 2.96 -9.78 15.57
CA MET A 96 3.70 -9.04 14.54
C MET A 96 4.74 -8.07 15.11
N ILE A 97 4.49 -7.47 16.28
CA ILE A 97 5.31 -6.39 16.83
C ILE A 97 6.13 -6.91 18.02
N PRO A 98 7.46 -7.05 17.88
CA PRO A 98 8.31 -7.48 18.97
C PRO A 98 8.16 -6.57 20.20
N ASP A 99 8.11 -7.19 21.37
CA ASP A 99 7.93 -6.55 22.68
C ASP A 99 6.64 -5.75 22.87
N LEU A 100 5.65 -5.83 21.98
CA LEU A 100 4.44 -5.01 22.13
C LEU A 100 3.70 -5.31 23.44
N LYS A 101 3.56 -6.58 23.82
CA LYS A 101 2.99 -7.01 25.11
C LYS A 101 3.66 -6.27 26.28
N ARG A 102 4.99 -6.34 26.36
CA ARG A 102 5.78 -5.68 27.40
C ARG A 102 5.60 -4.17 27.39
N ARG A 103 5.66 -3.54 26.22
CA ARG A 103 5.45 -2.09 26.05
C ARG A 103 4.06 -1.64 26.52
N LEU A 104 3.02 -2.45 26.28
CA LEU A 104 1.66 -2.18 26.75
C LEU A 104 1.55 -2.29 28.27
N SER A 105 2.15 -3.32 28.87
CA SER A 105 2.19 -3.48 30.34
C SER A 105 2.94 -2.34 31.03
N GLU A 106 4.01 -1.84 30.42
CA GLU A 106 4.84 -0.75 30.93
C GLU A 106 4.29 0.65 30.57
N ALA A 107 3.19 0.74 29.81
CA ALA A 107 2.70 2.01 29.24
C ALA A 107 2.15 3.01 30.28
N GLY A 108 2.09 2.63 31.57
CA GLY A 108 1.62 3.54 32.63
C GLY A 108 0.13 3.89 32.52
N GLY A 109 -0.69 2.96 32.02
CA GLY A 109 -2.15 3.10 31.92
C GLY A 109 -2.66 3.54 30.54
N SER A 110 -3.90 4.03 30.50
CA SER A 110 -4.64 4.31 29.25
C SER A 110 -3.96 5.33 28.35
N THR A 111 -3.30 6.35 28.91
CA THR A 111 -2.60 7.39 28.16
C THR A 111 -1.41 6.83 27.37
N GLY A 112 -0.60 5.94 27.94
CA GLY A 112 0.52 5.35 27.20
C GLY A 112 0.06 4.35 26.16
N VAL A 113 -0.99 3.56 26.44
CA VAL A 113 -1.61 2.68 25.43
C VAL A 113 -2.10 3.50 24.23
N LEU A 114 -2.71 4.66 24.48
CA LEU A 114 -3.12 5.60 23.42
C LEU A 114 -1.93 6.14 22.61
N GLN A 115 -0.80 6.43 23.26
CA GLN A 115 0.42 6.87 22.56
C GLN A 115 0.99 5.78 21.65
N LEU A 116 1.08 4.54 22.14
CA LEU A 116 1.51 3.39 21.34
C LEU A 116 0.56 3.16 20.15
N GLY A 117 -0.75 3.21 20.40
CA GLY A 117 -1.76 3.10 19.36
C GLY A 117 -1.64 4.18 18.29
N THR A 118 -1.34 5.43 18.70
CA THR A 118 -1.14 6.56 17.78
C THR A 118 0.04 6.35 16.83
N LEU A 119 1.14 5.76 17.32
CA LEU A 119 2.31 5.47 16.48
C LEU A 119 2.01 4.39 15.43
N ILE A 120 1.31 3.33 15.83
CA ILE A 120 0.91 2.26 14.91
C ILE A 120 -0.10 2.81 13.89
N GLN A 121 -1.12 3.55 14.34
CA GLN A 121 -2.12 4.18 13.48
C GLN A 121 -1.47 5.14 12.46
N LYS A 122 -0.47 5.92 12.89
CA LYS A 122 0.33 6.76 11.99
C LYS A 122 1.01 5.93 10.92
N GLY A 123 1.57 4.77 11.28
CA GLY A 123 2.10 3.80 10.33
C GLY A 123 1.08 3.37 9.27
N ILE A 124 -0.10 2.93 9.70
CA ILE A 124 -1.19 2.51 8.81
C ILE A 124 -1.56 3.66 7.84
N ALA A 125 -1.75 4.86 8.38
CA ALA A 125 -2.13 6.05 7.59
C ALA A 125 -1.05 6.42 6.56
N CYS A 126 0.22 6.44 6.95
CA CYS A 126 1.34 6.71 6.05
C CYS A 126 1.47 5.65 4.94
N ALA A 127 1.30 4.36 5.27
CA ALA A 127 1.31 3.30 4.26
C ALA A 127 0.23 3.52 3.21
N ARG A 128 -1.00 3.82 3.64
CA ARG A 128 -2.14 4.11 2.76
C ARG A 128 -1.87 5.32 1.88
N SER A 129 -1.45 6.45 2.45
CA SER A 129 -1.19 7.67 1.68
C SER A 129 -0.12 7.48 0.62
N ASP A 130 0.97 6.80 0.96
CA ASP A 130 2.10 6.59 0.05
C ASP A 130 1.72 5.64 -1.08
N ASN A 131 1.00 4.56 -0.75
CA ASN A 131 0.54 3.57 -1.73
C ASN A 131 -0.51 4.18 -2.68
N THR A 132 -1.48 4.93 -2.16
CA THR A 132 -2.46 5.67 -2.99
C THR A 132 -1.75 6.67 -3.91
N ARG A 133 -0.74 7.39 -3.41
CA ARG A 133 0.02 8.35 -4.22
C ARG A 133 0.77 7.66 -5.35
N GLY A 134 1.43 6.53 -5.07
CA GLY A 134 2.17 5.76 -6.06
C GLY A 134 1.25 5.17 -7.13
N LEU A 135 0.13 4.58 -6.73
CA LEU A 135 -0.81 3.93 -7.64
C LEU A 135 -1.52 4.90 -8.59
N LYS A 136 -1.89 6.10 -8.13
CA LYS A 136 -2.66 7.09 -8.91
C LYS A 136 -2.08 7.41 -10.30
N GLY A 137 -0.75 7.35 -10.44
CA GLY A 137 -0.07 7.56 -11.71
C GLY A 137 0.11 6.26 -12.49
N ALA A 138 0.65 5.24 -11.83
CA ALA A 138 1.01 3.97 -12.47
C ALA A 138 -0.21 3.21 -13.01
N ILE A 139 -1.36 3.32 -12.33
CA ILE A 139 -2.57 2.60 -12.73
C ILE A 139 -3.09 3.01 -14.10
N LEU A 140 -2.89 4.27 -14.49
CA LEU A 140 -3.29 4.76 -15.81
C LEU A 140 -2.52 4.04 -16.92
N ASP A 141 -1.26 3.69 -16.68
CA ASP A 141 -0.44 2.97 -17.64
C ASP A 141 -0.88 1.50 -17.78
N TRP A 142 -1.55 0.95 -16.76
CA TRP A 142 -1.97 -0.46 -16.72
C TRP A 142 -3.38 -0.68 -17.24
N ILE A 143 -4.26 0.32 -17.14
CA ILE A 143 -5.63 0.21 -17.65
C ILE A 143 -5.71 0.40 -19.15
N VAL A 144 -4.71 0.99 -19.79
CA VAL A 144 -4.59 1.10 -21.25
C VAL A 144 -4.19 -0.28 -21.81
N PRO A 145 -5.04 -0.93 -22.64
CA PRO A 145 -4.65 -2.16 -23.31
C PRO A 145 -3.39 -1.96 -24.16
N GLN A 146 -2.53 -2.98 -24.23
CA GLN A 146 -1.28 -2.87 -24.98
C GLN A 146 -1.53 -2.61 -26.46
N GLY A 147 -0.97 -1.51 -26.97
CA GLY A 147 -1.09 -1.12 -28.38
C GLY A 147 -2.34 -0.28 -28.70
N GLU A 148 -3.20 -0.02 -27.72
CA GLU A 148 -4.38 0.83 -27.90
C GLU A 148 -4.14 2.24 -27.35
N VAL A 149 -4.79 3.21 -27.99
CA VAL A 149 -4.89 4.57 -27.48
C VAL A 149 -6.29 4.77 -26.93
N ILE A 150 -6.40 5.07 -25.64
CA ILE A 150 -7.67 5.44 -25.05
C ILE A 150 -8.05 6.84 -25.54
N SER A 151 -9.31 7.00 -25.98
CA SER A 151 -9.91 8.29 -26.32
C SER A 151 -11.09 8.58 -25.40
N PRO A 152 -11.11 9.73 -24.68
CA PRO A 152 -10.04 10.72 -24.59
C PRO A 152 -8.82 10.19 -23.81
N PRO A 153 -7.60 10.71 -24.05
CA PRO A 153 -6.42 10.26 -23.31
C PRO A 153 -6.52 10.54 -21.81
N LEU A 154 -6.09 9.57 -20.99
CA LEU A 154 -6.04 9.73 -19.54
C LEU A 154 -4.68 10.27 -19.09
N TYR A 155 -4.68 11.49 -18.57
CA TYR A 155 -3.46 12.14 -18.08
C TYR A 155 -3.31 12.01 -16.56
N ARG A 156 -2.08 11.75 -16.08
CA ARG A 156 -1.77 11.55 -14.65
C ARG A 156 -2.14 12.74 -13.75
N ASN A 157 -2.12 13.96 -14.29
CA ASN A 157 -2.45 15.20 -13.60
C ASN A 157 -3.91 15.65 -13.75
N ILE A 158 -4.68 15.08 -14.68
CA ILE A 158 -6.08 15.42 -14.92
C ILE A 158 -6.98 14.39 -14.24
N LYS A 159 -7.93 14.86 -13.44
CA LYS A 159 -8.73 14.03 -12.53
C LYS A 159 -10.24 14.06 -12.82
N HIS A 160 -10.76 15.12 -13.43
CA HIS A 160 -12.19 15.26 -13.69
C HIS A 160 -12.69 14.29 -14.76
N ASP A 161 -11.81 13.93 -15.72
CA ASP A 161 -12.11 12.96 -16.78
C ASP A 161 -11.87 11.50 -16.36
N ARG A 162 -12.01 11.18 -15.06
CA ARG A 162 -11.85 9.81 -14.53
C ARG A 162 -13.13 9.33 -13.87
N GLY A 163 -13.14 8.08 -13.42
CA GLY A 163 -14.34 7.49 -12.83
C GLY A 163 -15.39 7.20 -13.90
N PHE A 164 -16.66 7.46 -13.59
CA PHE A 164 -17.80 7.21 -14.48
C PHE A 164 -17.93 8.21 -15.66
N HIS A 165 -17.11 9.27 -15.68
CA HIS A 165 -17.10 10.25 -16.77
C HIS A 165 -16.22 9.83 -17.97
N HIS A 166 -15.58 8.67 -17.89
CA HIS A 166 -14.68 8.17 -18.92
C HIS A 166 -14.92 6.68 -19.18
N GLU A 167 -14.97 6.28 -20.45
CA GLU A 167 -15.34 4.91 -20.86
C GLU A 167 -14.52 3.82 -20.18
N ARG A 168 -13.18 3.89 -20.25
CA ARG A 168 -12.32 2.85 -19.67
C ARG A 168 -12.42 2.75 -18.14
N THR A 169 -12.27 3.86 -17.43
CA THR A 169 -12.37 3.84 -15.97
C THR A 169 -13.79 3.51 -15.54
N GLY A 170 -14.80 4.07 -16.18
CA GLY A 170 -16.20 3.79 -15.87
C GLY A 170 -16.53 2.32 -16.02
N PHE A 171 -16.12 1.67 -17.11
CA PHE A 171 -16.25 0.22 -17.30
C PHE A 171 -15.63 -0.58 -16.15
N LEU A 172 -14.38 -0.25 -15.77
CA LEU A 172 -13.67 -0.95 -14.69
C LEU A 172 -14.34 -0.79 -13.33
N LEU A 173 -15.01 0.33 -13.10
CA LEU A 173 -15.62 0.72 -11.83
C LEU A 173 -17.11 0.37 -11.75
N CYS A 174 -17.73 0.13 -12.90
CA CYS A 174 -19.10 -0.31 -13.01
C CYS A 174 -19.26 -1.62 -12.22
N PRO A 175 -20.30 -1.75 -11.37
CA PRO A 175 -20.59 -3.00 -10.71
C PRO A 175 -20.87 -4.09 -11.75
N ALA A 176 -20.33 -5.28 -11.55
CA ALA A 176 -20.26 -6.31 -12.60
C ALA A 176 -21.62 -6.88 -13.02
N GLU A 177 -22.67 -6.59 -12.26
CA GLU A 177 -24.06 -6.94 -12.58
C GLU A 177 -24.70 -5.98 -13.60
N TYR A 178 -24.08 -4.83 -13.85
CA TYR A 178 -24.57 -3.86 -14.82
C TYR A 178 -23.74 -3.86 -16.09
N ASP A 179 -24.43 -3.67 -17.21
CA ASP A 179 -23.82 -3.53 -18.51
C ASP A 179 -23.43 -2.06 -18.75
N TRP A 180 -22.12 -1.78 -18.68
CA TRP A 180 -21.57 -0.43 -18.93
C TRP A 180 -21.86 0.07 -20.36
N SER A 181 -22.21 -0.80 -21.31
CA SER A 181 -22.57 -0.35 -22.67
C SER A 181 -23.91 0.39 -22.73
N GLN A 182 -24.76 0.23 -21.71
CA GLN A 182 -26.06 0.89 -21.63
C GLN A 182 -25.92 2.33 -21.13
N GLU A 183 -26.44 3.30 -21.91
CA GLU A 183 -26.29 4.71 -21.56
C GLU A 183 -27.06 5.08 -20.28
N ASP A 184 -28.18 4.41 -19.99
CA ASP A 184 -28.95 4.66 -18.76
C ASP A 184 -28.15 4.27 -17.50
N VAL A 185 -27.39 3.16 -17.56
CA VAL A 185 -26.47 2.74 -16.50
C VAL A 185 -25.37 3.79 -16.30
N LYS A 186 -24.78 4.28 -17.39
CA LYS A 186 -23.75 5.33 -17.32
C LYS A 186 -24.29 6.61 -16.70
N GLU A 187 -25.46 7.07 -17.15
CA GLU A 187 -26.09 8.30 -16.64
C GLU A 187 -26.39 8.19 -15.14
N LYS A 188 -27.01 7.10 -14.69
CA LYS A 188 -27.33 6.90 -13.27
C LYS A 188 -26.09 6.76 -12.39
N LEU A 189 -25.01 6.15 -12.90
CA LEU A 189 -23.72 6.07 -12.18
C LEU A 189 -23.01 7.43 -12.13
N ARG A 190 -23.11 8.25 -13.18
CA ARG A 190 -22.56 9.61 -13.21
C ARG A 190 -23.32 10.56 -12.28
N SER A 191 -24.65 10.47 -12.24
CA SER A 191 -25.50 11.30 -11.37
C SER A 191 -25.49 10.84 -9.91
N GLY A 192 -25.11 9.59 -9.65
CA GLY A 192 -25.14 8.99 -8.31
C GLY A 192 -26.53 8.45 -7.92
N GLU A 193 -27.49 8.44 -8.85
CA GLU A 193 -28.80 7.81 -8.66
C GLU A 193 -28.70 6.29 -8.51
N LEU A 194 -27.73 5.67 -9.20
CA LEU A 194 -27.41 4.26 -9.01
C LEU A 194 -26.38 4.12 -7.89
N ALA A 195 -26.86 4.12 -6.65
CA ALA A 195 -26.11 3.64 -5.51
C ALA A 195 -26.15 2.10 -5.52
N PHE A 196 -24.99 1.46 -5.58
CA PHE A 196 -24.89 0.01 -5.42
C PHE A 196 -24.46 -0.31 -3.98
N SER A 197 -24.97 -1.44 -3.48
CA SER A 197 -24.63 -1.93 -2.15
C SER A 197 -23.21 -2.52 -2.14
N GLY A 198 -22.60 -2.59 -0.95
CA GLY A 198 -21.21 -3.02 -0.77
C GLY A 198 -20.96 -4.52 -1.04
N ASP A 199 -22.01 -5.25 -1.38
CA ASP A 199 -22.00 -6.66 -1.80
C ASP A 199 -21.80 -6.83 -3.32
N ILE A 200 -21.94 -5.77 -4.12
CA ILE A 200 -21.70 -5.82 -5.56
C ILE A 200 -20.27 -5.36 -5.88
N TRP A 201 -19.53 -6.22 -6.56
CA TRP A 201 -18.13 -5.97 -6.91
C TRP A 201 -17.98 -5.27 -8.26
N PRO A 202 -17.03 -4.33 -8.40
CA PRO A 202 -16.73 -3.68 -9.68
C PRO A 202 -15.96 -4.60 -10.63
N ASN A 203 -16.10 -4.38 -11.94
CA ASN A 203 -15.43 -5.21 -12.97
C ASN A 203 -13.92 -5.34 -12.78
N PHE A 204 -13.24 -4.33 -12.23
CA PHE A 204 -11.78 -4.36 -12.08
C PHE A 204 -11.26 -5.48 -11.17
N VAL A 205 -12.08 -6.07 -10.30
CA VAL A 205 -11.62 -7.15 -9.41
C VAL A 205 -11.60 -8.52 -10.10
N TYR A 206 -12.40 -8.71 -11.14
CA TYR A 206 -12.56 -9.99 -11.81
C TYR A 206 -11.46 -10.26 -12.85
N GLN A 207 -11.08 -11.53 -12.98
CA GLN A 207 -10.23 -12.00 -14.08
C GLN A 207 -10.90 -11.65 -15.42
N GLY A 208 -10.14 -11.00 -16.32
CA GLY A 208 -10.68 -10.56 -17.61
C GLY A 208 -11.76 -9.46 -17.52
N HIS A 209 -12.02 -8.90 -16.33
CA HIS A 209 -13.05 -7.89 -16.09
C HIS A 209 -14.48 -8.35 -16.38
N HIS A 210 -14.74 -9.65 -16.17
CA HIS A 210 -16.05 -10.26 -16.39
C HIS A 210 -16.45 -11.11 -15.18
N CYS A 211 -17.65 -10.89 -14.67
CA CYS A 211 -18.27 -11.74 -13.65
C CYS A 211 -19.08 -12.85 -14.34
N ASP A 212 -18.91 -14.10 -13.93
CA ASP A 212 -19.77 -15.19 -14.40
C ASP A 212 -21.07 -15.22 -13.55
N PRO A 213 -22.25 -14.98 -14.14
CA PRO A 213 -23.51 -15.01 -13.39
C PRO A 213 -23.83 -16.39 -12.78
N SER A 214 -23.25 -17.46 -13.32
CA SER A 214 -23.43 -18.82 -12.80
C SER A 214 -22.50 -19.16 -11.63
N ASP A 215 -21.36 -18.46 -11.53
CA ASP A 215 -20.40 -18.56 -10.43
C ASP A 215 -19.72 -17.19 -10.19
N VAL A 216 -20.34 -16.38 -9.33
CA VAL A 216 -19.84 -15.04 -8.98
C VAL A 216 -18.48 -15.06 -8.27
N TRP A 217 -18.02 -16.21 -7.80
CA TRP A 217 -16.69 -16.36 -7.18
C TRP A 217 -15.60 -16.65 -8.22
N ALA A 218 -15.99 -17.08 -9.42
CA ALA A 218 -15.07 -17.38 -10.50
C ALA A 218 -14.26 -16.12 -10.88
N GLY A 219 -12.94 -16.22 -10.79
CA GLY A 219 -12.05 -15.13 -11.15
C GLY A 219 -12.09 -13.91 -10.21
N LEU A 220 -12.84 -13.93 -9.11
CA LEU A 220 -12.92 -12.83 -8.17
C LEU A 220 -11.54 -12.52 -7.55
N PHE A 221 -11.17 -11.24 -7.51
CA PHE A 221 -9.85 -10.72 -7.10
C PHE A 221 -8.64 -11.24 -7.90
N ARG A 222 -8.85 -11.76 -9.12
CA ARG A 222 -7.79 -12.32 -9.99
C ARG A 222 -7.49 -11.49 -11.24
N SER A 223 -7.96 -10.24 -11.29
CA SER A 223 -7.64 -9.37 -12.43
C SER A 223 -6.14 -9.09 -12.56
N ALA A 224 -5.66 -8.94 -13.79
CA ALA A 224 -4.28 -8.54 -14.05
C ALA A 224 -3.94 -7.19 -13.39
N LEU A 225 -4.93 -6.29 -13.27
CA LEU A 225 -4.79 -5.01 -12.61
C LEU A 225 -4.47 -5.17 -11.11
N LEU A 226 -5.22 -6.01 -10.40
CA LEU A 226 -4.97 -6.28 -8.98
C LEU A 226 -3.64 -6.98 -8.74
N ILE A 227 -3.29 -7.97 -9.59
CA ILE A 227 -2.00 -8.66 -9.51
C ILE A 227 -0.85 -7.68 -9.70
N THR A 228 -0.98 -6.76 -10.66
CA THR A 228 0.02 -5.72 -10.94
C THR A 228 0.14 -4.73 -9.79
N ALA A 229 -0.98 -4.26 -9.24
CA ALA A 229 -1.01 -3.38 -8.08
C ALA A 229 -0.41 -4.05 -6.82
N TYR A 230 -0.68 -5.35 -6.63
CA TYR A 230 -0.10 -6.14 -5.54
C TYR A 230 1.43 -6.18 -5.66
N LYS A 231 1.96 -6.53 -6.84
CA LYS A 231 3.41 -6.52 -7.09
C LYS A 231 4.01 -5.13 -6.87
N PHE A 232 3.36 -4.08 -7.39
CA PHE A 232 3.80 -2.70 -7.21
C PHE A 232 3.96 -2.32 -5.73
N ILE A 233 3.02 -2.71 -4.88
CA ILE A 233 3.05 -2.39 -3.45
C ILE A 233 3.97 -3.33 -2.67
N PHE A 234 3.90 -4.64 -2.88
CA PHE A 234 4.55 -5.62 -2.01
C PHE A 234 5.96 -6.01 -2.47
N THR A 235 6.29 -5.94 -3.76
CA THR A 235 7.62 -6.33 -4.26
C THR A 235 8.45 -5.12 -4.64
N SER A 236 8.12 -4.42 -5.70
CA SER A 236 8.81 -3.20 -6.14
C SER A 236 8.05 -2.61 -7.33
N PRO A 237 8.00 -1.28 -7.48
CA PRO A 237 7.62 -0.66 -8.75
C PRO A 237 8.42 -1.21 -9.94
N SER A 238 9.71 -1.49 -9.75
CA SER A 238 10.58 -2.09 -10.77
C SER A 238 10.31 -3.57 -11.05
N SER A 239 9.41 -4.22 -10.31
CA SER A 239 8.93 -5.57 -10.65
C SER A 239 7.80 -5.53 -11.68
N VAL A 240 7.22 -4.36 -11.92
CA VAL A 240 6.16 -4.14 -12.91
C VAL A 240 6.74 -3.63 -14.24
N GLU A 241 7.83 -2.87 -14.19
CA GLU A 241 8.60 -2.41 -15.36
C GLU A 241 9.79 -3.34 -15.63
N LYS A 242 10.24 -3.49 -16.89
CA LYS A 242 11.37 -4.38 -17.25
C LYS A 242 12.62 -4.08 -16.41
N GLU A 243 13.27 -5.17 -16.00
CA GLU A 243 14.46 -5.32 -15.16
C GLU A 243 15.27 -4.04 -14.88
N THR A 244 14.88 -3.30 -13.84
CA THR A 244 15.81 -2.43 -13.12
C THR A 244 16.06 -3.01 -11.73
N LYS A 245 17.34 -3.21 -11.40
CA LYS A 245 17.78 -3.74 -10.11
C LYS A 245 17.21 -2.86 -9.00
N ALA A 246 16.32 -3.42 -8.19
CA ALA A 246 15.73 -2.72 -7.06
C ALA A 246 16.85 -2.33 -6.06
N THR A 247 16.92 -1.04 -5.71
CA THR A 247 17.90 -0.53 -4.74
C THR A 247 17.49 -0.78 -3.29
N ARG A 248 16.25 -1.23 -3.07
CA ARG A 248 15.67 -1.54 -1.75
C ARG A 248 14.85 -2.82 -1.82
N SER A 249 14.84 -3.58 -0.72
CA SER A 249 13.96 -4.74 -0.56
C SER A 249 12.49 -4.33 -0.61
N GLY A 250 11.65 -5.16 -1.22
CA GLY A 250 10.20 -5.00 -1.22
C GLY A 250 9.55 -5.15 0.15
N ASN A 251 8.33 -4.62 0.32
CA ASN A 251 7.59 -4.72 1.57
C ASN A 251 7.37 -6.19 2.00
N ALA A 252 7.05 -7.09 1.07
CA ALA A 252 6.93 -8.53 1.35
C ALA A 252 8.22 -9.10 1.93
N ARG A 253 9.36 -8.81 1.29
CA ARG A 253 10.68 -9.28 1.76
C ARG A 253 11.11 -8.66 3.09
N ILE A 254 10.81 -7.38 3.31
CA ILE A 254 11.14 -6.68 4.57
C ILE A 254 10.45 -7.36 5.76
N HIS A 255 9.24 -7.85 5.56
CA HIS A 255 8.44 -8.48 6.61
C HIS A 255 8.37 -10.01 6.49
N GLY A 256 9.21 -10.62 5.64
CA GLY A 256 9.28 -12.08 5.52
C GLY A 256 8.01 -12.76 4.98
N MET A 257 7.17 -12.04 4.24
CA MET A 257 5.96 -12.62 3.65
C MET A 257 6.32 -13.71 2.63
N THR A 258 5.77 -14.90 2.83
CA THR A 258 5.90 -16.05 1.91
C THR A 258 4.63 -16.28 1.10
N GLU A 259 3.50 -15.72 1.52
CA GLU A 259 2.20 -15.89 0.89
C GLU A 259 1.38 -14.59 0.90
N VAL A 260 0.34 -14.58 0.07
CA VAL A 260 -0.65 -13.51 0.01
C VAL A 260 -1.75 -13.80 1.03
N THR A 261 -2.13 -12.79 1.82
CA THR A 261 -3.21 -12.93 2.82
C THR A 261 -4.52 -12.33 2.31
N LEU A 262 -5.67 -12.84 2.77
CA LEU A 262 -6.97 -12.26 2.43
C LEU A 262 -7.05 -10.74 2.72
N PRO A 263 -6.59 -10.22 3.88
CA PRO A 263 -6.60 -8.78 4.11
C PRO A 263 -5.67 -8.00 3.18
N SER A 264 -4.57 -8.61 2.73
CA SER A 264 -3.69 -7.97 1.74
C SER A 264 -4.32 -7.84 0.36
N ILE A 265 -5.15 -8.80 -0.06
CA ILE A 265 -5.95 -8.70 -1.28
C ILE A 265 -6.98 -7.58 -1.14
N ALA A 266 -7.74 -7.58 -0.05
CA ALA A 266 -8.73 -6.55 0.24
C ALA A 266 -8.10 -5.15 0.29
N TYR A 267 -6.90 -5.04 0.88
CA TYR A 267 -6.13 -3.81 0.90
C TYR A 267 -5.81 -3.31 -0.51
N ILE A 268 -5.30 -4.19 -1.39
CA ILE A 268 -4.97 -3.82 -2.78
C ILE A 268 -6.23 -3.42 -3.55
N ALA A 269 -7.32 -4.18 -3.43
CA ALA A 269 -8.59 -3.82 -4.06
C ALA A 269 -9.07 -2.43 -3.61
N THR A 270 -9.01 -2.16 -2.31
CA THR A 270 -9.34 -0.85 -1.74
C THR A 270 -8.42 0.26 -2.26
N GLN A 271 -7.12 0.01 -2.37
CA GLN A 271 -6.17 1.00 -2.90
C GLN A 271 -6.44 1.31 -4.39
N VAL A 272 -6.72 0.28 -5.18
CA VAL A 272 -7.05 0.40 -6.61
C VAL A 272 -8.34 1.20 -6.79
N ASP A 273 -9.39 0.84 -6.05
CA ASP A 273 -10.67 1.55 -6.03
C ASP A 273 -10.47 3.05 -5.74
N ILE A 274 -9.84 3.38 -4.60
CA ILE A 274 -9.58 4.77 -4.19
C ILE A 274 -8.71 5.52 -5.21
N SER A 275 -7.74 4.85 -5.83
CA SER A 275 -6.85 5.47 -6.83
C SER A 275 -7.58 5.84 -8.13
N ASN A 276 -8.67 5.13 -8.45
CA ASN A 276 -9.46 5.31 -9.67
C ASN A 276 -10.73 6.16 -9.48
N LEU A 277 -11.35 6.18 -8.28
CA LEU A 277 -12.75 6.66 -8.13
C LEU A 277 -13.01 7.93 -7.32
N ARG A 278 -12.28 8.23 -6.25
CA ARG A 278 -12.78 9.20 -5.26
C ARG A 278 -12.06 10.54 -5.29
N LEU A 279 -12.63 11.50 -6.03
CA LEU A 279 -12.45 12.92 -5.77
C LEU A 279 -13.75 13.67 -5.43
N CYS A 280 -14.91 13.01 -5.36
CA CYS A 280 -16.17 13.70 -5.03
C CYS A 280 -17.25 12.81 -4.38
N LEU A 281 -16.89 11.95 -3.43
CA LEU A 281 -17.89 11.47 -2.45
C LEU A 281 -17.33 11.79 -1.08
N SER A 282 -17.73 12.94 -0.56
CA SER A 282 -17.75 13.22 0.86
C SER A 282 -18.39 12.02 1.54
N PHE A 283 -17.58 11.25 2.27
CA PHE A 283 -18.11 10.42 3.35
C PHE A 283 -18.76 11.42 4.32
N SER A 284 -20.08 11.59 4.25
CA SER A 284 -20.81 12.11 5.39
C SER A 284 -20.75 11.02 6.44
N GLU A 285 -19.88 11.20 7.43
CA GLU A 285 -19.96 10.49 8.69
C GLU A 285 -21.31 10.82 9.32
N ASN A 286 -22.29 9.94 9.12
CA ASN A 286 -23.47 9.84 9.97
C ASN A 286 -23.59 8.36 10.37
N CYS A 287 -22.76 7.95 11.32
CA CYS A 287 -23.12 6.88 12.24
C CYS A 287 -23.53 7.56 13.55
N SER A 288 -24.83 7.50 13.83
CA SER A 288 -25.40 7.70 15.16
C SER A 288 -25.09 6.49 16.05
#